data_AF-A0A3G1VEH3-F1
#
_entry.id   AF-A0A3G1VEH3-F1
#
_cell.length_a   1.000
_cell.length_b   1.000
_cell.length_c   1.000
_cell.angle_alpha   90.00
_cell.angle_beta   90.00
_cell.angle_gamma   90.00
#
_symmetry.space_group_name_H-M   'P 1'
#
loop_
_entity.id
_entity.type
_entity.pdbx_description
1 polymer ?
#
loop_
_entity_poly.entity_id
_entity_poly.type
_entity_poly.pdbx_seq_one_letter_code
_entity_poly.pdbx_strand_id
1 'polypeptide(L)'
;STRLLLGGLAQKTVLDTLREEGEAVELDDVIKDGYAGTRCVESGGPEPGVGCAGRGIITSVNLLEQLGAYEEDQNLDYVFYDVLGDVVCGGFAMPIREGKAEEIYIVVSGEMM
;
A
#
# COMPACT_ATOMS: atom_id res chain seq x y z
N SER A 1 1.50 4.63 7.66
CA SER A 1 2.04 5.51 6.61
C SER A 1 3.56 5.46 6.59
N THR A 2 4.11 5.40 5.38
CA THR A 2 5.54 5.39 5.02
C THR A 2 6.28 6.70 5.29
N ARG A 3 5.55 7.78 5.65
CA ARG A 3 6.11 9.12 5.85
C ARG A 3 7.34 9.18 6.76
N LEU A 4 7.39 8.36 7.82
CA LEU A 4 8.55 8.34 8.72
C LEU A 4 9.79 7.68 8.09
N LEU A 5 9.60 6.68 7.22
CA LEU A 5 10.69 6.07 6.45
C LEU A 5 11.25 7.03 5.40
N LEU A 6 10.41 7.96 4.90
CA LEU A 6 10.78 8.98 3.92
C LEU A 6 11.17 10.33 4.55
N GLY A 7 11.54 10.36 5.84
CA GLY A 7 12.04 11.58 6.49
C GLY A 7 10.99 12.70 6.61
N GLY A 8 9.70 12.36 6.67
CA GLY A 8 8.60 13.31 6.78
C GLY A 8 7.95 13.69 5.44
N LEU A 9 8.46 13.17 4.31
CA LEU A 9 7.88 13.39 2.99
C LEU A 9 6.52 12.69 2.86
N ALA A 10 5.51 13.43 2.40
CA ALA A 10 4.25 12.85 1.94
C ALA A 10 4.40 12.56 0.44
N GLN A 11 4.68 11.30 0.11
CA GLN A 11 4.78 10.88 -1.29
C GLN A 11 3.41 10.86 -1.98
N LYS A 12 3.44 10.95 -3.31
CA LYS A 12 2.24 10.79 -4.15
C LYS A 12 1.74 9.34 -4.02
N THR A 13 0.42 9.15 -4.00
CA THR A 13 -0.17 7.82 -3.83
C THR A 13 -0.38 7.11 -5.16
N VAL A 14 -0.52 5.79 -5.14
CA VAL A 14 -0.82 4.99 -6.33
C VAL A 14 -2.11 5.44 -7.00
N LEU A 15 -3.19 5.61 -6.22
CA LEU A 15 -4.49 6.01 -6.77
C LEU A 15 -4.51 7.46 -7.28
N ASP A 16 -3.72 8.37 -6.71
CA ASP A 16 -3.60 9.74 -7.22
C ASP A 16 -2.78 9.76 -8.52
N THR A 17 -1.69 8.99 -8.58
CA THR A 17 -0.86 8.83 -9.79
C THR A 17 -1.66 8.23 -10.94
N LEU A 18 -2.42 7.16 -10.68
CA LEU A 18 -3.32 6.55 -11.66
C LEU A 18 -4.39 7.53 -12.18
N ARG A 19 -4.88 8.44 -11.33
CA ARG A 19 -5.85 9.46 -11.72
C ARG A 19 -5.25 10.56 -12.61
N GLU A 20 -3.99 10.92 -12.38
CA GLU A 20 -3.30 11.97 -13.13
C GLU A 20 -2.70 11.47 -14.44
N GLU A 21 -2.10 10.27 -14.43
CA GLU A 21 -1.27 9.75 -15.52
C GLU A 21 -1.97 8.65 -16.34
N GLY A 22 -3.09 8.11 -15.85
CA GLY A 22 -3.84 7.05 -16.52
C GLY A 22 -3.07 5.73 -16.53
N GLU A 23 -3.02 5.04 -17.67
CA GLU A 23 -2.35 3.73 -17.78
C GLU A 23 -0.82 3.83 -17.96
N ALA A 24 -0.26 5.04 -18.05
CA ALA A 24 1.17 5.27 -18.27
C ALA A 24 1.97 5.40 -16.96
N VAL A 25 1.49 4.80 -15.87
CA VAL A 25 2.17 4.82 -14.56
C VAL A 25 3.33 3.83 -14.59
N GLU A 26 4.53 4.30 -14.24
CA GLU A 26 5.71 3.46 -14.06
C GLU A 26 5.94 3.18 -12.57
N LEU A 27 6.75 2.15 -12.28
CA LEU A 27 7.03 1.75 -10.90
C LEU A 27 7.71 2.86 -10.09
N ASP A 28 8.61 3.62 -10.72
CA ASP A 28 9.37 4.71 -10.10
C ASP A 28 8.50 5.94 -9.76
N ASP A 29 7.31 6.07 -10.35
CA ASP A 29 6.38 7.15 -10.04
C ASP A 29 5.76 6.97 -8.66
N VAL A 30 5.55 5.72 -8.26
CA VAL A 30 4.85 5.34 -7.02
C VAL A 30 5.75 4.77 -5.93
N ILE A 31 6.94 4.27 -6.28
CA ILE A 31 7.96 3.83 -5.31
C ILE A 31 8.88 4.99 -4.93
N LYS A 32 9.18 5.09 -3.64
CA LYS A 32 10.27 5.93 -3.12
C LYS A 32 11.16 5.13 -2.17
N ASP A 33 12.46 5.27 -2.34
CA ASP A 33 13.43 4.71 -1.41
C ASP A 33 13.50 5.55 -0.13
N GLY A 34 13.33 4.88 1.01
CA GLY A 34 13.40 5.46 2.33
C GLY A 34 14.62 5.00 3.12
N TYR A 35 14.51 5.10 4.45
CA TYR A 35 15.54 4.67 5.38
C TYR A 35 16.01 3.24 5.11
N ALA A 36 17.33 3.04 5.15
CA ALA A 36 17.99 1.74 4.95
C ALA A 36 17.60 1.01 3.65
N GLY A 37 17.25 1.74 2.58
CA GLY A 37 16.85 1.15 1.30
C GLY A 37 15.45 0.53 1.31
N THR A 38 14.62 0.89 2.30
CA THR A 38 13.24 0.41 2.35
C THR A 38 12.42 1.08 1.26
N ARG A 39 11.85 0.29 0.35
CA ARG A 39 10.96 0.78 -0.70
C ARG A 39 9.58 1.08 -0.13
N CYS A 40 9.12 2.29 -0.33
CA CYS A 40 7.89 2.82 0.24
C CYS A 40 6.88 3.09 -0.86
N VAL A 41 5.63 2.66 -0.65
CA VAL A 41 4.48 2.96 -1.51
C VAL A 41 3.28 3.32 -0.64
N GLU A 42 2.45 4.25 -1.09
CA GLU A 42 1.16 4.56 -0.47
C GLU A 42 0.04 4.27 -1.46
N SER A 43 -0.90 3.39 -1.11
CA SER A 43 -2.06 3.07 -1.97
C SER A 43 -2.90 4.32 -2.26
N GLY A 44 -3.13 5.13 -1.23
CA GLY A 44 -4.07 6.25 -1.27
C GLY A 44 -5.50 5.84 -0.98
N GLY A 45 -6.36 6.83 -0.78
CA GLY A 45 -7.77 6.64 -0.46
C GLY A 45 -8.67 7.02 -1.64
N PRO A 46 -9.92 6.53 -1.65
CA PRO A 46 -10.94 7.09 -2.53
C PRO A 46 -11.25 8.53 -2.13
N GLU A 47 -11.88 9.26 -3.05
CA GLU A 47 -12.44 10.57 -2.75
C GLU A 47 -13.47 10.45 -1.59
N PRO A 48 -13.41 11.34 -0.58
CA PRO A 48 -14.27 11.26 0.59
C PRO A 48 -15.75 11.19 0.23
N GLY A 49 -16.44 10.15 0.70
CA GLY A 49 -17.87 9.95 0.49
C GLY A 49 -18.26 9.31 -0.85
N VAL A 50 -17.31 8.97 -1.74
CA VAL A 50 -17.61 8.42 -3.08
C VAL A 50 -17.18 6.96 -3.22
N GLY A 51 -15.95 6.62 -2.83
CA GLY A 51 -15.38 5.30 -3.09
C GLY A 51 -15.27 4.37 -1.88
N CYS A 52 -14.67 3.19 -2.11
CA CYS A 52 -14.39 2.20 -1.06
C CYS A 52 -12.88 2.05 -0.91
N ALA A 53 -12.35 2.33 0.29
CA ALA A 53 -10.92 2.20 0.58
C ALA A 53 -10.39 0.80 0.26
N GLY A 54 -11.19 -0.22 0.56
CA GLY A 54 -10.87 -1.60 0.22
C GLY A 54 -10.71 -1.87 -1.28
N ARG A 55 -11.46 -1.20 -2.16
CA ARG A 55 -11.23 -1.30 -3.61
C ARG A 55 -9.94 -0.60 -4.02
N GLY A 56 -9.59 0.50 -3.36
CA GLY A 56 -8.33 1.21 -3.57
C GLY A 56 -7.10 0.34 -3.30
N ILE A 57 -7.14 -0.44 -2.21
CA ILE A 57 -6.09 -1.41 -1.87
C ILE A 57 -5.94 -2.45 -2.99
N ILE A 58 -7.05 -3.07 -3.41
CA ILE A 58 -7.04 -4.07 -4.48
C ILE A 58 -6.42 -3.51 -5.76
N THR A 59 -6.88 -2.33 -6.20
CA THR A 59 -6.36 -1.68 -7.40
C THR A 59 -4.86 -1.38 -7.28
N SER A 60 -4.41 -0.92 -6.11
CA SER A 60 -3.01 -0.57 -5.91
C SER A 60 -2.10 -1.79 -5.88
N VAL A 61 -2.49 -2.84 -5.18
CA VAL A 61 -1.73 -4.10 -5.11
C VAL A 61 -1.63 -4.73 -6.49
N ASN A 62 -2.74 -4.79 -7.23
CA ASN A 62 -2.75 -5.36 -8.58
C ASN A 62 -1.88 -4.55 -9.54
N LEU A 63 -1.90 -3.21 -9.46
CA LEU A 63 -1.04 -2.37 -10.29
C LEU A 63 0.44 -2.62 -9.96
N LEU A 64 0.81 -2.69 -8.69
CA LEU A 64 2.18 -3.01 -8.28
C LEU A 64 2.63 -4.39 -8.80
N GLU A 65 1.75 -5.39 -8.79
CA GLU A 65 2.04 -6.70 -9.40
C GLU A 65 2.26 -6.59 -10.92
N GLN A 66 1.40 -5.85 -11.62
CA GLN A 66 1.55 -5.63 -13.06
C GLN A 66 2.83 -4.88 -13.43
N LEU A 67 3.28 -3.96 -12.57
CA LEU A 67 4.52 -3.19 -12.75
C LEU A 67 5.77 -3.95 -12.26
N GLY A 68 5.62 -5.19 -11.79
CA GLY A 68 6.74 -6.04 -11.38
C GLY A 68 7.36 -5.66 -10.03
N ALA A 69 6.61 -4.99 -9.14
CA ALA A 69 7.10 -4.55 -7.83
C ALA A 69 7.53 -5.70 -6.90
N TYR A 70 7.11 -6.93 -7.20
CA TYR A 70 7.35 -8.14 -6.38
C TYR A 70 8.18 -9.20 -7.10
N GLU A 71 8.73 -8.88 -8.28
CA GLU A 71 9.56 -9.81 -9.04
C GLU A 71 10.91 -10.07 -8.36
N GLU A 72 11.54 -11.20 -8.67
CA GLU A 72 12.80 -11.62 -8.02
C GLU A 72 13.94 -10.60 -8.21
N ASP A 73 13.93 -9.85 -9.32
CA ASP A 73 14.93 -8.82 -9.61
C ASP A 73 14.86 -7.61 -8.65
N GLN A 74 13.73 -7.44 -7.95
CA GLN A 74 13.56 -6.43 -6.90
C GLN A 74 14.32 -6.78 -5.61
N ASN A 75 14.77 -8.04 -5.45
CA ASN A 75 15.52 -8.54 -4.28
C ASN A 75 14.85 -8.21 -2.93
N LEU A 76 13.55 -8.45 -2.82
CA LEU A 76 12.78 -8.22 -1.60
C LEU A 76 12.87 -9.43 -0.66
N ASP A 77 13.30 -9.22 0.57
CA ASP A 77 13.24 -10.24 1.64
C ASP A 77 11.84 -10.29 2.29
N TYR A 78 11.18 -9.13 2.40
CA TYR A 78 9.89 -8.96 3.09
C TYR A 78 9.04 -7.89 2.40
N VAL A 79 7.72 -8.09 2.46
CA VAL A 79 6.70 -7.11 2.07
C VAL A 79 5.78 -6.86 3.26
N PHE A 80 5.64 -5.61 3.66
CA PHE A 80 4.75 -5.20 4.75
C PHE A 80 3.55 -4.44 4.22
N TYR A 81 2.35 -4.91 4.58
CA TYR A 81 1.09 -4.20 4.33
C TYR A 81 0.63 -3.52 5.63
N ASP A 82 0.73 -2.20 5.69
CA ASP A 82 0.19 -1.37 6.79
C ASP A 82 -1.30 -1.12 6.54
N VAL A 83 -2.16 -1.97 7.14
CA VAL A 83 -3.60 -1.99 6.89
C VAL A 83 -4.39 -1.40 8.06
N LEU A 84 -5.40 -0.58 7.76
CA LEU A 84 -6.30 0.01 8.76
C LEU A 84 -7.08 -1.07 9.53
N GLY A 85 -7.00 -1.04 10.86
CA GLY A 85 -7.69 -1.98 11.75
C GLY A 85 -9.09 -1.55 12.21
N ASP A 86 -9.45 -0.27 12.04
CA ASP A 86 -10.69 0.30 12.59
C ASP A 86 -11.97 -0.28 11.96
N VAL A 87 -11.89 -0.68 10.69
CA VAL A 87 -13.02 -1.22 9.92
C VAL A 87 -12.56 -2.45 9.16
N VAL A 88 -13.09 -3.62 9.54
CA VAL A 88 -12.71 -4.90 8.92
C VAL A 88 -13.71 -5.29 7.83
N CYS A 89 -13.69 -4.54 6.71
CA CYS A 89 -14.51 -4.86 5.55
C CYS A 89 -13.77 -5.78 4.56
N GLY A 90 -14.50 -6.36 3.60
CA GLY A 90 -13.95 -7.34 2.66
C GLY A 90 -12.77 -6.84 1.82
N GLY A 91 -12.64 -5.53 1.59
CA GLY A 91 -11.50 -5.00 0.85
C GLY A 91 -10.26 -4.72 1.71
N PHE A 92 -10.41 -4.40 3.00
CA PHE A 92 -9.26 -4.35 3.93
C PHE A 92 -8.72 -5.75 4.24
N ALA A 93 -9.57 -6.77 4.20
CA ALA A 93 -9.18 -8.17 4.33
C ALA A 93 -8.55 -8.76 3.05
N MET A 94 -8.44 -7.99 1.95
CA MET A 94 -7.96 -8.53 0.67
C MET A 94 -6.53 -9.11 0.74
N PRO A 95 -5.53 -8.46 1.37
CA PRO A 95 -4.19 -9.03 1.45
C PRO A 95 -4.17 -10.44 2.07
N ILE A 96 -5.02 -10.68 3.08
CA ILE A 96 -5.17 -12.00 3.72
C ILE A 96 -5.95 -12.95 2.80
N ARG A 97 -7.09 -12.49 2.26
CA ARG A 97 -8.00 -13.32 1.46
C ARG A 97 -7.37 -13.83 0.16
N GLU A 98 -6.49 -13.04 -0.45
CA GLU A 98 -5.82 -13.35 -1.71
C GLU A 98 -4.40 -13.92 -1.50
N GLY A 99 -4.04 -14.24 -0.26
CA GLY A 99 -2.75 -14.88 0.07
C GLY A 99 -1.54 -13.99 -0.17
N LYS A 100 -1.72 -12.66 -0.24
CA LYS A 100 -0.62 -11.69 -0.39
C LYS A 100 0.13 -11.48 0.94
N ALA A 101 -0.56 -11.69 2.06
CA ALA A 101 0.01 -11.66 3.40
C ALA A 101 -0.26 -12.99 4.11
N GLU A 102 0.80 -13.73 4.42
CA GLU A 102 0.74 -15.02 5.13
C GLU A 102 0.90 -14.88 6.64
N GLU A 103 1.67 -13.87 7.07
CA GLU A 103 1.90 -13.56 8.49
C GLU A 103 1.16 -12.29 8.89
N ILE A 104 0.36 -12.37 9.96
CA ILE A 104 -0.45 -11.25 10.45
C ILE A 104 -0.01 -10.88 11.86
N TYR A 105 0.38 -9.61 12.03
CA TYR A 105 0.74 -9.03 13.33
C TYR A 105 -0.25 -7.92 13.67
N ILE A 106 -0.86 -7.98 14.87
CA ILE A 106 -1.84 -6.99 15.32
C ILE A 106 -1.21 -6.12 16.41
N VAL A 107 -1.16 -4.80 16.17
CA VAL A 107 -0.69 -3.82 17.15
C VAL A 107 -1.84 -3.43 18.08
N VAL A 108 -1.63 -3.56 19.39
CA VAL A 108 -2.64 -3.23 20.42
C VAL A 108 -2.01 -2.41 21.55
N SER A 109 -2.84 -1.67 22.28
CA SER A 109 -2.47 -0.97 23.52
C SER A 109 -3.27 -1.52 24.70
N GLY A 110 -2.95 -1.09 25.92
CA GLY A 110 -3.73 -1.41 27.12
C GLY A 110 -4.96 -0.51 27.33
N GLU A 111 -5.28 0.35 26.36
CA GLU A 111 -6.49 1.17 26.42
C GLU A 111 -7.72 0.28 26.25
N MET A 112 -8.69 0.41 27.16
CA MET A 112 -10.01 -0.19 26.95
C MET A 112 -10.78 0.68 25.96
N MET A 113 -11.02 0.14 24.76
CA MET A 113 -11.98 0.68 23.78
C MET A 113 -13.42 0.53 24.26
#